data_AF-A0A6B3CSC6-F1
#
_entry.id   AF-A0A6B3CSC6-F1
#
_cell.length_a   1.000
_cell.length_b   1.000
_cell.length_c   1.000
_cell.angle_alpha   90.00
_cell.angle_beta   90.00
_cell.angle_gamma   90.00
#
_symmetry.space_group_name_H-M   'P 1'
#
loop_
_entity.id
_entity.type
_entity.pdbx_description
1 polymer ?
#
loop_
_entity_poly.entity_id
_entity_poly.type
_entity_poly.pdbx_seq_one_letter_code
_entity_poly.pdbx_strand_id
1 'polypeptide(L)'
;GPGADKLRGVTRLYDDYVQLVVPTGSDIRSVADLRGKRVAIGLPNSGVRLIATRLLQAVGIDPETDITPRADGIDTGPGRLGDELDAFFWSGGVPTDGLRRIAENSA
;
A
#
# COMPACT_ATOMS: atom_id res chain seq x y z
N GLY A 1 -8.14 14.64 18.12
CA GLY A 1 -7.36 15.69 18.79
C GLY A 1 -8.25 16.89 19.07
N PRO A 2 -7.77 17.88 19.85
CA PRO A 2 -8.51 19.13 20.09
C PRO A 2 -8.99 19.77 18.78
N GLY A 3 -10.27 20.16 18.71
CA GLY A 3 -10.87 20.84 17.55
C GLY A 3 -11.33 19.93 16.40
N ALA A 4 -11.18 18.60 16.50
CA ALA A 4 -11.66 17.67 15.48
C ALA A 4 -13.18 17.72 15.26
N ASP A 5 -13.94 18.09 16.29
CA ASP A 5 -15.39 18.32 16.28
C ASP A 5 -15.81 19.51 15.39
N LYS A 6 -14.86 20.41 15.07
CA LYS A 6 -15.10 21.59 14.24
C LYS A 6 -14.80 21.35 12.75
N LEU A 7 -14.26 20.19 12.38
CA LEU A 7 -13.98 19.87 10.98
C LEU A 7 -15.28 19.80 10.18
N ARG A 8 -15.26 20.32 8.95
CA ARG A 8 -16.36 20.27 7.99
C ARG A 8 -15.84 19.82 6.63
N GLY A 9 -16.55 18.89 5.99
CA GLY A 9 -16.28 18.53 4.61
C GLY A 9 -16.76 19.65 3.68
N VAL A 10 -15.93 20.02 2.70
CA VAL A 10 -16.29 21.03 1.69
C VAL A 10 -16.89 20.34 0.46
N THR A 11 -16.19 19.33 -0.07
CA THR A 11 -16.64 18.53 -1.21
C THR A 11 -15.89 17.19 -1.25
N ARG A 12 -16.44 16.21 -1.97
CA ARG A 12 -15.73 14.97 -2.35
C ARG A 12 -14.95 15.24 -3.63
N LEU A 13 -13.65 14.93 -3.62
CA LEU A 13 -12.77 15.19 -4.76
C LEU A 13 -12.81 14.04 -5.77
N TYR A 14 -12.52 12.83 -5.32
CA TYR A 14 -12.44 11.64 -6.16
C TYR A 14 -12.56 10.37 -5.30
N ASP A 15 -12.59 9.22 -5.96
CA ASP A 15 -12.45 7.91 -5.33
C ASP A 15 -11.00 7.52 -5.14
N ASP A 16 -10.65 7.22 -3.90
CA ASP A 16 -9.35 6.71 -3.52
C ASP A 16 -9.36 5.18 -3.58
N TYR A 17 -8.51 4.60 -4.42
CA TYR A 17 -8.45 3.16 -4.66
C TYR A 17 -7.27 2.57 -3.91
N VAL A 18 -7.55 1.51 -3.15
CA VAL A 18 -6.52 0.72 -2.49
C VAL A 18 -5.97 -0.31 -3.48
N GLN A 19 -4.65 -0.31 -3.67
CA GLN A 19 -3.94 -1.17 -4.60
C GLN A 19 -2.83 -1.91 -3.85
N LEU A 20 -2.85 -3.24 -3.91
CA LEU A 20 -1.74 -4.10 -3.51
C LEU A 20 -0.99 -4.52 -4.76
N VAL A 21 0.26 -4.10 -4.88
CA VAL A 21 1.06 -4.27 -6.10
C VAL A 21 2.16 -5.28 -5.83
N VAL A 22 2.34 -6.22 -6.76
CA VAL A 22 3.34 -7.31 -6.71
C VAL A 22 4.00 -7.46 -8.09
N PRO A 23 5.22 -8.03 -8.18
CA PRO A 23 5.84 -8.34 -9.47
C PRO A 23 4.99 -9.31 -10.31
N THR A 24 5.02 -9.20 -11.64
CA THR A 24 4.23 -10.05 -12.56
C THR A 24 4.43 -11.55 -12.35
N GLY A 25 5.66 -11.98 -12.04
CA GLY A 25 6.00 -13.38 -11.78
C GLY A 25 5.76 -13.86 -10.35
N SER A 26 5.18 -13.03 -9.48
CA SER A 26 5.00 -13.35 -8.06
C SER A 26 4.03 -14.51 -7.83
N ASP A 27 4.33 -15.29 -6.79
CA ASP A 27 3.46 -16.32 -6.22
C ASP A 27 2.35 -15.73 -5.33
N ILE A 28 2.40 -14.42 -5.02
CA ILE A 28 1.40 -13.72 -4.20
C ILE A 28 0.11 -13.55 -5.01
N ARG A 29 -0.97 -14.24 -4.61
CA ARG A 29 -2.28 -14.18 -5.28
C ARG A 29 -3.41 -13.70 -4.38
N SER A 30 -3.13 -13.53 -3.09
CA SER A 30 -4.03 -13.04 -2.08
C SER A 30 -3.28 -12.23 -1.02
N VAL A 31 -4.00 -11.46 -0.20
CA VAL A 31 -3.39 -10.75 0.95
C VAL A 31 -2.79 -11.74 1.95
N ALA A 32 -3.34 -12.95 2.07
CA ALA A 32 -2.85 -13.98 2.98
C ALA A 32 -1.43 -14.46 2.64
N ASP A 33 -1.02 -14.37 1.36
CA ASP A 33 0.29 -14.79 0.87
C ASP A 33 1.41 -13.78 1.21
N LEU A 34 1.07 -12.66 1.84
CA LEU A 34 2.04 -11.67 2.31
C LEU A 34 2.80 -12.12 3.55
N ARG A 35 2.40 -13.21 4.22
CA ARG A 35 3.14 -13.74 5.38
C ARG A 35 4.58 -14.07 5.01
N GLY A 36 5.52 -13.60 5.81
CA GLY A 36 6.96 -13.74 5.62
C GLY A 36 7.55 -12.84 4.53
N LYS A 37 6.76 -11.99 3.87
CA LYS A 37 7.21 -11.13 2.76
C LYS A 37 7.67 -9.75 3.25
N ARG A 38 8.46 -9.07 2.43
CA ARG A 38 8.87 -7.66 2.61
C ARG A 38 7.82 -6.77 1.97
N VAL A 39 7.00 -6.12 2.80
CA VAL A 39 5.83 -5.39 2.33
C VAL A 39 5.92 -3.93 2.73
N ALA A 40 5.89 -3.05 1.73
CA ALA A 40 5.73 -1.64 2.00
C ALA A 40 4.27 -1.32 2.32
N ILE A 41 4.03 -0.90 3.54
CA ILE A 41 2.69 -0.60 4.07
C ILE A 41 2.47 0.90 4.20
N GLY A 42 3.26 1.72 3.51
CA GLY A 42 3.15 3.18 3.53
C GLY A 42 4.00 3.86 4.60
N LEU A 43 4.17 5.17 4.42
CA LEU A 43 4.96 6.02 5.33
C LEU A 43 4.31 6.14 6.73
N PRO A 44 5.11 6.43 7.78
CA PRO A 44 4.56 6.74 9.10
C PRO A 44 3.52 7.86 9.02
N ASN A 45 2.43 7.72 9.80
CA ASN A 45 1.29 8.65 9.83
C ASN A 45 0.51 8.82 8.52
N SER A 46 0.75 7.98 7.50
CA SER A 46 -0.01 8.01 6.25
C SER A 46 -1.35 7.27 6.35
N GLY A 47 -2.33 7.70 5.54
CA GLY A 47 -3.59 6.96 5.37
C GLY A 47 -3.38 5.57 4.76
N VAL A 48 -2.38 5.42 3.89
CA VAL A 48 -1.95 4.12 3.34
C VAL A 48 -1.61 3.15 4.45
N ARG A 49 -0.83 3.57 5.46
CA ARG A 49 -0.47 2.71 6.58
C ARG A 49 -1.65 2.31 7.44
N LEU A 50 -2.58 3.23 7.67
CA LEU A 50 -3.82 2.90 8.36
C LEU A 50 -4.62 1.82 7.61
N ILE A 51 -4.76 1.96 6.30
CA ILE A 51 -5.54 1.04 5.46
C ILE A 51 -4.84 -0.32 5.33
N ALA A 52 -3.54 -0.33 5.01
CA ALA A 52 -2.76 -1.56 4.85
C ALA A 52 -2.76 -2.40 6.14
N THR A 53 -2.52 -1.78 7.30
CA THR A 53 -2.58 -2.45 8.60
C THR A 53 -3.95 -3.08 8.84
N ARG A 54 -5.04 -2.37 8.54
CA ARG A 54 -6.41 -2.90 8.71
C ARG A 54 -6.70 -4.08 7.78
N LEU A 55 -6.25 -4.01 6.52
CA LEU A 55 -6.43 -5.12 5.57
C LEU A 55 -5.66 -6.37 5.99
N LEU A 56 -4.42 -6.21 6.44
CA LEU A 56 -3.59 -7.32 6.95
C LEU A 56 -4.25 -7.96 8.18
N GLN A 57 -4.65 -7.15 9.15
CA GLN A 57 -5.32 -7.63 10.36
C GLN A 57 -6.64 -8.34 10.06
N ALA A 58 -7.41 -7.84 9.08
CA ALA A 58 -8.67 -8.46 8.66
C ALA A 58 -8.50 -9.88 8.11
N VAL A 59 -7.32 -10.23 7.59
CA VAL A 59 -6.98 -11.58 7.12
C VAL A 59 -6.10 -12.36 8.11
N GLY A 60 -5.97 -11.86 9.34
CA GLY A 60 -5.19 -12.49 10.40
C GLY A 60 -3.69 -12.47 10.16
N ILE A 61 -3.17 -11.39 9.58
CA ILE A 61 -1.73 -11.09 9.48
C ILE A 61 -1.42 -9.95 10.46
N ASP A 62 -0.49 -10.19 11.37
CA ASP A 62 0.09 -9.14 12.20
C ASP A 62 1.20 -8.42 11.42
N PRO A 63 1.03 -7.12 11.09
CA PRO A 63 2.03 -6.38 10.31
C PRO A 63 3.39 -6.22 10.99
N GLU A 64 3.50 -6.47 12.30
CA GLU A 64 4.74 -6.33 13.06
C GLU A 64 5.50 -7.65 13.21
N THR A 65 4.82 -8.80 13.08
CA THR A 65 5.42 -10.13 13.35
C THR A 65 5.32 -11.09 12.17
N ASP A 66 4.28 -10.99 11.34
CA ASP A 66 4.06 -11.90 10.23
C ASP A 66 4.63 -11.39 8.89
N ILE A 67 5.13 -10.15 8.82
CA ILE A 67 5.78 -9.58 7.63
C ILE A 67 7.06 -8.84 8.01
N THR A 68 7.86 -8.46 7.03
CA THR A 68 8.90 -7.43 7.19
C THR A 68 8.35 -6.10 6.68
N PRO A 69 7.84 -5.21 7.55
CA PRO A 69 7.22 -3.96 7.11
C PRO A 69 8.26 -2.96 6.60
N ARG A 70 7.92 -2.26 5.52
CA ARG A 70 8.72 -1.18 4.94
C ARG A 70 7.93 0.11 4.84
N ALA A 71 8.63 1.24 4.98
CA ALA A 71 8.06 2.58 4.96
C ALA A 71 8.32 3.25 3.61
N ASP A 72 7.87 2.61 2.53
CA ASP A 72 7.98 3.13 1.17
C ASP A 72 6.63 3.70 0.72
N GLY A 73 6.69 4.82 0.01
CA GLY A 73 5.53 5.47 -0.61
C GLY A 73 5.52 5.29 -2.12
N ILE A 74 4.67 6.04 -2.82
CA ILE A 74 4.58 5.95 -4.28
C ILE A 74 5.88 6.36 -5.00
N ASP A 75 6.70 7.20 -4.39
CA ASP A 75 7.96 7.67 -4.98
C ASP A 75 9.09 6.63 -4.91
N THR A 76 9.01 5.66 -3.98
CA THR A 76 10.08 4.68 -3.74
C THR A 76 9.65 3.24 -3.97
N GLY A 77 8.42 2.89 -3.62
CA GLY A 77 7.86 1.54 -3.74
C GLY A 77 8.01 0.94 -5.14
N PRO A 78 7.58 1.64 -6.21
CA PRO A 78 7.71 1.14 -7.58
C PRO A 78 9.14 0.76 -7.99
N GLY A 79 10.15 1.54 -7.58
CA GLY A 79 11.55 1.30 -7.93
C GLY A 79 12.22 0.17 -7.14
N ARG A 80 11.61 -0.25 -6.02
CA ARG A 80 12.11 -1.31 -5.14
C ARG A 80 11.38 -2.64 -5.30
N LEU A 81 10.27 -2.65 -6.04
CA LEU A 81 9.44 -3.83 -6.24
C LEU A 81 10.20 -4.91 -7.03
N GLY A 82 10.24 -6.13 -6.49
CA GLY A 82 10.96 -7.28 -7.05
C GLY A 82 12.42 -7.40 -6.60
N ASP A 83 12.99 -6.36 -5.98
CA ASP A 83 14.35 -6.38 -5.43
C ASP A 83 14.31 -6.28 -3.90
N GLU A 84 14.05 -5.09 -3.35
CA GLU A 84 13.95 -4.86 -1.90
C GLU A 84 12.55 -5.12 -1.32
N LEU A 85 11.52 -5.10 -2.17
CA LEU A 85 10.12 -5.28 -1.80
C LEU A 85 9.50 -6.44 -2.58
N ASP A 86 8.72 -7.27 -1.89
CA ASP A 86 7.93 -8.32 -2.52
C ASP A 86 6.53 -7.81 -2.89
N ALA A 87 6.03 -6.81 -2.14
CA ALA A 87 4.77 -6.13 -2.41
C ALA A 87 4.78 -4.70 -1.84
N PHE A 88 3.91 -3.83 -2.36
CA PHE A 88 3.60 -2.56 -1.71
C PHE A 88 2.12 -2.19 -1.82
N PHE A 89 1.63 -1.53 -0.78
CA PHE A 89 0.32 -0.90 -0.76
C PHE A 89 0.38 0.53 -1.26
N TRP A 90 -0.61 0.91 -2.05
CA TRP A 90 -0.92 2.29 -2.41
C TRP A 90 -2.41 2.58 -2.17
N SER A 91 -2.71 3.82 -1.82
CA SER A 91 -4.07 4.36 -1.78
C SER A 91 -4.00 5.72 -2.43
N GLY A 92 -4.66 5.88 -3.58
CA GLY A 92 -4.77 7.16 -4.24
C GLY A 92 -5.74 7.15 -5.41
N GLY A 93 -5.87 8.29 -6.07
CA GLY A 93 -6.63 8.42 -7.30
C GLY A 93 -5.96 7.70 -8.49
N VAL A 94 -6.74 7.46 -9.53
CA VAL A 94 -6.26 6.93 -10.81
C VAL A 94 -6.32 8.01 -11.89
N PRO A 95 -5.28 8.16 -12.74
CA PRO A 95 -4.02 7.42 -12.74
C PRO A 95 -3.02 7.92 -11.67
N THR A 96 -2.08 7.06 -11.28
CA THR A 96 -0.91 7.41 -10.48
C THR A 96 0.35 7.09 -11.28
N ASP A 97 1.24 8.04 -11.49
CA ASP A 97 2.36 7.89 -12.45
C ASP A 97 3.35 6.79 -12.07
N GLY A 98 3.66 6.61 -10.78
CA GLY A 98 4.51 5.51 -10.32
C GLY A 98 3.93 4.14 -10.69
N LEU A 99 2.61 4.00 -10.61
CA LEU A 99 1.90 2.76 -10.97
C LEU A 99 1.76 2.57 -12.48
N ARG A 100 1.55 3.67 -13.22
CA ARG A 100 1.48 3.64 -14.68
C ARG A 100 2.78 3.10 -15.28
N ARG A 101 3.92 3.62 -14.81
CA ARG A 101 5.25 3.21 -15.32
C ARG A 101 5.54 1.74 -15.08
N ILE A 102 5.24 1.22 -13.90
CA ILE A 102 5.45 -0.21 -13.64
C ILE A 102 4.50 -1.08 -14.46
N ALA A 103 3.26 -0.64 -14.70
CA ALA A 103 2.32 -1.37 -15.55
C ALA A 103 2.81 -1.42 -17.02
N GLU A 104 3.34 -0.32 -17.54
CA GLU A 104 3.89 -0.23 -18.90
C GLU A 104 5.17 -1.06 -19.07
N ASN A 105 6.03 -1.10 -18.06
CA ASN A 105 7.31 -1.83 -18.11
C ASN A 105 7.18 -3.32 -17.76
N SER A 106 6.02 -3.77 -17.27
CA SER A 106 5.76 -5.15 -16.86
C SER A 106 4.97 -5.96 -17.89
N ALA A 107 4.57 -5.33 -18.99
CA ALA A 107 3.92 -5.95 -20.16
C ALA A 107 4.95 -6.59 -21.09
#